data_AF-A0A139JQF2-F1
#
_entry.id   AF-A0A139JQF2-F1
#
_cell.length_a   1.000
_cell.length_b   1.000
_cell.length_c   1.000
_cell.angle_alpha   90.00
_cell.angle_beta   90.00
_cell.angle_gamma   90.00
#
_symmetry.space_group_name_H-M   'P 1'
#
loop_
_entity.id
_entity.type
_entity.pdbx_description
1 polymer ?
#
loop_
_entity_poly.entity_id
_entity_poly.type
_entity_poly.pdbx_seq_one_letter_code
_entity_poly.pdbx_strand_id
1 'polypeptide(L)'
;IEEKIKDPDKIILYQHRLQTQKEPTDILPFAKQPFNKWRTDANQYAFGSTTFMKGSVVDSPLTLYIGFMRCEEATGVMWFYYDGPQYLLNEDKDYYIGNADLPYDPNNQIGFGSTKTYHLHFNPVRKTLSVYTEKFNVE
;
A
#
# COMPACT_ATOMS: atom_id res chain seq x y z
N ILE A 1 2.54 26.21 26.82
CA ILE A 1 2.13 24.96 26.14
C ILE A 1 1.89 25.23 24.64
N GLU A 2 2.55 26.25 24.07
CA GLU A 2 2.39 26.64 22.67
C GLU A 2 3.77 26.75 22.03
N GLU A 3 4.44 25.62 21.86
CA GLU A 3 5.66 25.55 21.04
C GLU A 3 5.89 24.10 20.60
N LYS A 4 4.89 23.50 19.95
CA LYS A 4 5.16 22.50 18.92
C LYS A 4 5.16 23.25 17.59
N ILE A 5 6.26 23.96 17.35
CA ILE A 5 6.60 24.51 16.05
C ILE A 5 6.50 23.33 15.08
N LYS A 6 5.50 23.37 14.21
CA LYS A 6 5.35 22.40 13.13
C LYS A 6 6.59 22.56 12.26
N ASP A 7 7.45 21.56 12.28
CA ASP A 7 8.62 21.43 11.43
C ASP A 7 8.25 21.79 9.97
N PRO A 8 8.72 22.94 9.44
CA PRO A 8 8.32 23.43 8.13
C PRO A 8 8.62 22.44 7.01
N ASP A 9 9.72 21.71 7.13
CA ASP A 9 10.13 20.70 6.14
C ASP A 9 9.15 19.53 6.13
N LYS A 10 8.65 19.13 7.31
CA LYS A 10 7.57 18.13 7.39
C LYS A 10 6.26 18.63 6.79
N ILE A 11 5.91 19.90 6.99
CA ILE A 11 4.69 20.47 6.38
C ILE A 11 4.79 20.40 4.85
N ILE A 12 5.92 20.86 4.29
CA ILE A 12 6.15 20.84 2.84
C ILE A 12 6.10 19.40 2.32
N LEU A 13 6.74 18.45 3.02
CA LEU A 13 6.71 17.03 2.68
C LEU A 13 5.28 16.48 2.67
N TYR A 14 4.46 16.76 3.69
CA TYR A 14 3.08 16.28 3.74
C TYR A 14 2.20 16.91 2.66
N GLN A 15 2.37 18.20 2.38
CA GLN A 15 1.65 18.87 1.29
C GLN A 15 2.02 18.27 -0.07
N HIS A 16 3.30 17.98 -0.29
CA HIS A 16 3.76 17.30 -1.50
C HIS A 16 3.16 15.89 -1.62
N ARG A 17 3.13 15.10 -0.53
CA ARG A 17 2.49 13.77 -0.52
C ARG A 17 1.01 13.84 -0.85
N LEU A 18 0.25 14.79 -0.29
CA LEU A 18 -1.16 14.97 -0.60
C LEU A 18 -1.42 15.26 -2.09
N GLN A 19 -0.48 15.89 -2.79
CA GLN A 19 -0.61 16.20 -4.21
C GLN A 19 -0.19 15.02 -5.10
N THR A 20 0.84 14.27 -4.69
CA THR A 20 1.52 13.27 -5.54
C THR A 20 1.14 11.82 -5.23
N GLN A 21 0.65 11.54 -4.03
CA GLN A 21 0.32 10.20 -3.53
C GLN A 21 -1.18 10.08 -3.30
N LYS A 22 -1.95 10.15 -4.40
CA LYS A 22 -3.41 10.14 -4.34
C LYS A 22 -3.96 8.76 -3.99
N GLU A 23 -4.66 8.68 -2.87
CA GLU A 23 -5.41 7.50 -2.48
C GLU A 23 -6.64 7.32 -3.41
N PRO A 24 -7.02 6.08 -3.72
CA PRO A 24 -8.20 5.82 -4.55
C PRO A 24 -9.49 6.17 -3.80
N THR A 25 -10.37 6.91 -4.48
CA THR A 25 -11.66 7.30 -3.93
C THR A 25 -12.75 6.25 -4.15
N ASP A 26 -12.57 5.41 -5.17
CA ASP A 26 -13.53 4.43 -5.72
C ASP A 26 -13.39 3.01 -5.16
N ILE A 27 -12.41 2.75 -4.27
CA ILE A 27 -12.33 1.46 -3.54
C ILE A 27 -13.44 1.34 -2.51
N LEU A 28 -13.90 0.10 -2.30
CA LEU A 28 -14.95 -0.20 -1.32
C LEU A 28 -14.50 0.06 0.12
N PRO A 29 -15.43 0.40 1.06
CA PRO A 29 -15.09 0.81 2.42
C PRO A 29 -14.22 -0.17 3.21
N PHE A 30 -14.38 -1.48 3.01
CA PHE A 30 -13.56 -2.49 3.70
C PHE A 30 -12.08 -2.46 3.28
N ALA A 31 -11.76 -2.00 2.07
CA ALA A 31 -10.38 -1.84 1.59
C ALA A 31 -9.75 -0.51 2.03
N LYS A 32 -10.52 0.40 2.64
CA LYS A 32 -10.02 1.64 3.28
C LYS A 32 -9.59 1.44 4.73
N GLN A 33 -9.87 0.27 5.31
CA GLN A 33 -9.51 -0.07 6.68
C GLN A 33 -8.05 -0.50 6.78
N PRO A 34 -7.48 -0.70 7.99
CA PRO A 34 -6.18 -1.36 8.13
C PRO A 34 -6.16 -2.71 7.43
N PHE A 35 -4.99 -3.12 6.92
CA PHE A 35 -4.83 -4.31 6.09
C PHE A 35 -5.47 -5.60 6.67
N ASN A 36 -5.36 -5.81 7.98
CA ASN A 36 -5.96 -6.97 8.65
C ASN A 36 -7.51 -6.99 8.65
N LYS A 37 -8.14 -5.93 8.12
CA LYS A 37 -9.59 -5.79 7.93
C LYS A 37 -10.01 -5.77 6.47
N TRP A 38 -9.10 -6.00 5.52
CA TRP A 38 -9.41 -6.06 4.09
C TRP A 38 -10.16 -7.34 3.73
N ARG A 39 -11.44 -7.39 4.12
CA ARG A 39 -12.35 -8.51 3.91
C ARG A 39 -13.75 -8.00 3.60
N THR A 40 -14.46 -8.74 2.76
CA THR A 40 -15.88 -8.52 2.51
C THR A 40 -16.71 -8.89 3.73
N ASP A 41 -18.00 -8.51 3.74
CA ASP A 41 -18.93 -8.90 4.80
C ASP A 41 -19.15 -10.42 4.88
N ALA A 42 -18.89 -11.15 3.78
CA ALA A 42 -18.87 -12.61 3.74
C ALA A 42 -17.54 -13.20 4.27
N ASN A 43 -16.68 -12.38 4.88
CA ASN A 43 -15.36 -12.74 5.40
C ASN A 43 -14.41 -13.30 4.33
N GLN A 44 -14.62 -12.93 3.06
CA GLN A 44 -13.70 -13.25 1.96
C GLN A 44 -12.65 -12.15 1.83
N TYR A 45 -11.45 -12.48 1.35
CA TYR A 45 -10.41 -11.48 1.17
C TYR A 45 -10.79 -10.46 0.09
N ALA A 46 -10.47 -9.20 0.37
CA ALA A 46 -10.78 -8.07 -0.50
C ALA A 46 -9.73 -7.83 -1.60
N PHE A 47 -8.90 -8.82 -1.92
CA PHE A 47 -7.79 -8.68 -2.84
C PHE A 47 -7.59 -9.94 -3.68
N GLY A 48 -7.07 -9.77 -4.89
CA GLY A 48 -6.68 -10.89 -5.76
C GLY A 48 -5.49 -11.68 -5.20
N SER A 49 -5.40 -12.97 -5.54
CA SER A 49 -4.37 -13.91 -5.05
C SER A 49 -2.92 -13.50 -5.38
N THR A 50 -2.74 -12.63 -6.38
CA THR A 50 -1.44 -12.13 -6.84
C THR A 50 -0.95 -10.90 -6.08
N THR A 51 -1.80 -10.25 -5.27
CA THR A 51 -1.52 -8.95 -4.63
C THR A 51 -0.26 -8.97 -3.74
N PHE A 52 -0.02 -10.09 -3.07
CA PHE A 52 1.13 -10.27 -2.16
C PHE A 52 2.10 -11.35 -2.63
N MET A 53 2.13 -11.60 -3.93
CA MET A 53 3.17 -12.42 -4.54
C MET A 53 4.32 -11.52 -4.98
N LYS A 54 5.57 -11.94 -4.76
CA LYS A 54 6.73 -11.29 -5.38
C LYS A 54 6.60 -11.44 -6.90
N GLY A 55 6.02 -10.42 -7.55
CA GLY A 55 5.92 -10.32 -9.00
C GLY A 55 7.22 -9.81 -9.63
N SER A 56 7.14 -9.38 -10.89
CA SER A 56 8.25 -8.80 -11.65
C SER A 56 8.50 -7.31 -11.35
N VAL A 57 8.28 -6.87 -10.11
CA VAL A 57 8.51 -5.47 -9.71
C VAL A 57 10.01 -5.25 -9.56
N VAL A 58 10.64 -4.83 -10.65
CA VAL A 58 12.10 -4.65 -10.73
C VAL A 58 12.52 -3.18 -10.62
N ASP A 59 11.57 -2.26 -10.70
CA ASP A 59 11.82 -0.82 -10.67
C ASP A 59 11.56 -0.22 -9.28
N SER A 60 11.43 -1.01 -8.23
CA SER A 60 11.35 -0.48 -6.86
C SER A 60 12.64 -0.76 -6.11
N PRO A 61 13.31 0.27 -5.54
CA PRO A 61 14.57 0.10 -4.84
C PRO A 61 14.44 -0.82 -3.63
N LEU A 62 13.27 -0.87 -2.97
CA LEU A 62 13.02 -1.82 -1.88
C LEU A 62 12.82 -3.24 -2.42
N THR A 63 11.99 -3.38 -3.46
CA THR A 63 11.57 -4.69 -3.97
C THR A 63 12.69 -5.46 -4.65
N LEU A 64 13.71 -4.77 -5.18
CA LEU A 64 14.94 -5.39 -5.69
C LEU A 64 15.61 -6.32 -4.68
N TYR A 65 15.50 -6.01 -3.39
CA TYR A 65 16.09 -6.79 -2.30
C TYR A 65 15.10 -7.70 -1.57
N ILE A 66 13.85 -7.73 -2.01
CA ILE A 66 12.86 -8.66 -1.48
C ILE A 66 13.03 -10.00 -2.18
N GLY A 67 13.50 -11.03 -1.47
CA GLY A 67 13.70 -12.37 -2.01
C GLY A 67 12.39 -13.16 -2.19
N PHE A 68 11.50 -13.00 -1.21
CA PHE A 68 10.22 -13.71 -1.07
C PHE A 68 9.23 -12.82 -0.35
N MET A 69 7.96 -12.82 -0.77
CA MET A 69 6.86 -12.09 -0.13
C MET A 69 5.66 -13.02 0.01
N ARG A 70 4.95 -12.93 1.13
CA ARG A 70 3.74 -13.72 1.40
C ARG A 70 2.75 -12.97 2.28
N CYS A 71 1.47 -13.25 2.06
CA CYS A 71 0.39 -12.91 2.96
C CYS A 71 -0.15 -14.16 3.67
N GLU A 72 -0.24 -14.10 4.99
CA GLU A 72 -1.00 -15.05 5.81
C GLU A 72 -2.44 -14.55 5.94
N GLU A 73 -3.24 -14.85 4.92
CA GLU A 73 -4.55 -14.23 4.69
C GLU A 73 -5.50 -14.37 5.89
N ALA A 74 -5.47 -15.51 6.59
CA ALA A 74 -6.27 -15.78 7.78
C ALA A 74 -5.97 -14.81 8.94
N THR A 75 -4.73 -14.35 9.04
CA THR A 75 -4.29 -13.41 10.10
C THR A 75 -4.24 -11.96 9.62
N GLY A 76 -4.26 -11.72 8.30
CA GLY A 76 -4.11 -10.39 7.74
C GLY A 76 -2.71 -9.82 7.97
N VAL A 77 -1.70 -10.68 7.90
CA VAL A 77 -0.29 -10.32 8.07
C VAL A 77 0.43 -10.57 6.75
N MET A 78 1.16 -9.56 6.26
CA MET A 78 2.07 -9.69 5.13
C MET A 78 3.50 -9.56 5.63
N TRP A 79 4.39 -10.39 5.10
CA TRP A 79 5.79 -10.42 5.45
C TRP A 79 6.64 -10.78 4.23
N PHE A 80 7.92 -10.42 4.28
CA PHE A 80 8.88 -10.73 3.25
C PHE A 80 10.29 -10.90 3.83
N TYR A 81 11.15 -11.60 3.09
CA TYR A 81 12.59 -11.64 3.37
C TYR A 81 13.28 -10.50 2.63
N TYR A 82 14.10 -9.75 3.34
CA TYR A 82 14.79 -8.56 2.84
C TYR A 82 16.29 -8.66 3.08
N ASP A 83 17.06 -8.64 2.00
CA ASP A 83 18.53 -8.78 2.02
C ASP A 83 19.22 -7.52 1.48
N GLY A 84 18.59 -6.36 1.69
CA GLY A 84 19.04 -5.08 1.13
C GLY A 84 19.66 -4.11 2.13
N PRO A 85 20.02 -2.91 1.67
CA PRO A 85 20.60 -1.87 2.52
C PRO A 85 19.64 -1.37 3.61
N GLN A 86 20.13 -1.32 4.86
CA GLN A 86 19.34 -0.86 6.02
C GLN A 86 18.75 0.55 5.85
N TYR A 87 19.37 1.43 5.07
CA TYR A 87 18.87 2.80 4.89
C TYR A 87 17.48 2.83 4.25
N LEU A 88 17.16 1.88 3.34
CA LEU A 88 15.84 1.78 2.74
C LEU A 88 14.76 1.43 3.77
N LEU A 89 15.10 0.72 4.84
CA LEU A 89 14.16 0.43 5.94
C LEU A 89 13.99 1.60 6.92
N ASN A 90 14.90 2.57 6.89
CA ASN A 90 14.92 3.71 7.82
C ASN A 90 14.30 4.98 7.21
N GLU A 91 14.06 5.01 5.90
CA GLU A 91 13.39 6.11 5.22
C GLU A 91 11.87 6.02 5.41
N ASP A 92 11.24 7.09 5.91
CA ASP A 92 9.78 7.21 5.92
C ASP A 92 9.28 7.44 4.49
N LYS A 93 9.23 6.37 3.70
CA LYS A 93 8.91 6.39 2.28
C LYS A 93 8.00 5.22 1.93
N ASP A 94 6.95 5.48 1.15
CA ASP A 94 6.06 4.45 0.61
C ASP A 94 6.70 3.85 -0.64
N TYR A 95 7.35 2.69 -0.54
CA TYR A 95 7.95 2.02 -1.69
C TYR A 95 6.92 1.19 -2.42
N TYR A 96 6.89 1.27 -3.75
CA TYR A 96 6.04 0.41 -4.57
C TYR A 96 6.48 -1.05 -4.41
N ILE A 97 5.53 -1.95 -4.10
CA ILE A 97 5.82 -3.38 -3.89
C ILE A 97 5.00 -4.29 -4.81
N GLY A 98 4.06 -3.74 -5.57
CA GLY A 98 3.25 -4.52 -6.51
C GLY A 98 1.91 -3.88 -6.84
N ASN A 99 1.13 -4.61 -7.61
CA ASN A 99 -0.25 -4.23 -7.91
C ASN A 99 -1.19 -4.87 -6.89
N ALA A 100 -2.29 -4.20 -6.58
CA ALA A 100 -3.39 -4.72 -5.79
C ALA A 100 -4.67 -4.68 -6.62
N ASP A 101 -5.21 -5.87 -6.94
CA ASP A 101 -6.52 -5.99 -7.57
C ASP A 101 -7.58 -5.97 -6.48
N LEU A 102 -8.27 -4.85 -6.35
CA LEU A 102 -9.24 -4.61 -5.28
C LEU A 102 -10.65 -4.43 -5.87
N PRO A 103 -11.69 -4.89 -5.14
CA PRO A 103 -13.06 -4.51 -5.43
C PRO A 103 -13.23 -3.00 -5.46
N TYR A 104 -13.81 -2.50 -6.54
CA TYR A 104 -14.11 -1.08 -6.70
C TYR A 104 -15.58 -0.89 -7.05
N ASP A 105 -16.08 0.29 -6.73
CA ASP A 105 -17.43 0.69 -7.09
C ASP A 105 -17.42 2.11 -7.64
N PRO A 106 -17.50 2.27 -8.97
CA PRO A 106 -17.45 3.59 -9.59
C PRO A 106 -18.74 4.40 -9.33
N ASN A 107 -19.84 3.76 -8.91
CA ASN A 107 -21.18 4.37 -8.85
C ASN A 107 -21.98 4.05 -7.57
N ASN A 108 -21.36 3.50 -6.53
CA ASN A 108 -22.03 2.95 -5.34
C ASN A 108 -23.08 1.84 -5.66
N GLN A 109 -22.92 1.19 -6.82
CA GLN A 109 -23.71 0.05 -7.24
C GLN A 109 -22.91 -1.22 -6.92
N ILE A 110 -23.31 -1.89 -5.84
CA ILE A 110 -22.71 -3.13 -5.31
C ILE A 110 -22.85 -4.26 -6.35
N GLY A 111 -22.02 -4.20 -7.39
CA GLY A 111 -21.87 -5.23 -8.40
C GLY A 111 -20.74 -6.15 -7.96
N PHE A 112 -21.10 -7.29 -7.36
CA PHE A 112 -20.16 -8.38 -7.15
C PHE A 112 -19.53 -8.76 -8.49
N GLY A 113 -18.23 -8.50 -8.67
CA GLY A 113 -17.46 -8.96 -9.83
C GLY A 113 -16.46 -7.95 -10.42
N SER A 114 -16.53 -6.67 -10.06
CA SER A 114 -15.65 -5.65 -10.62
C SER A 114 -14.41 -5.45 -9.76
N THR A 115 -13.24 -5.81 -10.28
CA THR A 115 -11.92 -5.52 -9.69
C THR A 115 -11.20 -4.47 -10.51
N LYS A 116 -10.49 -3.57 -9.84
CA LYS A 116 -9.60 -2.59 -10.47
C LYS A 116 -8.21 -2.75 -9.88
N THR A 117 -7.20 -2.58 -10.73
CA THR A 117 -5.80 -2.63 -10.33
C THR A 117 -5.37 -1.28 -9.79
N TYR A 118 -4.75 -1.30 -8.61
CA TYR A 118 -4.14 -0.15 -7.96
C TYR A 118 -2.69 -0.46 -7.61
N HIS A 119 -1.95 0.55 -7.14
CA HIS A 119 -0.53 0.40 -6.81
C HIS A 119 -0.31 0.25 -5.31
N LEU A 120 0.12 -0.95 -4.92
CA LEU A 120 0.42 -1.32 -3.55
C LEU A 120 1.80 -0.78 -3.15
N HIS A 121 1.83 -0.06 -2.03
CA HIS A 121 3.06 0.46 -1.47
C HIS A 121 3.21 0.07 0.00
N PHE A 122 4.45 -0.13 0.42
CA PHE A 122 4.81 -0.41 1.81
C PHE A 122 5.78 0.64 2.33
N ASN A 123 5.49 1.13 3.53
CA ASN A 123 6.40 2.01 4.26
C ASN A 123 7.05 1.27 5.43
N PRO A 124 8.39 1.11 5.44
CA PRO A 124 9.07 0.30 6.45
C PRO A 124 9.13 0.98 7.83
N VAL A 125 9.19 2.31 7.88
CA VAL A 125 9.22 3.06 9.14
C VAL A 125 7.86 3.04 9.83
N ARG A 126 6.79 3.33 9.08
CA ARG A 126 5.41 3.36 9.60
C ARG A 126 4.79 1.96 9.70
N LYS A 127 5.38 0.97 9.03
CA LYS A 127 4.86 -0.40 8.89
C LYS A 127 3.43 -0.39 8.32
N THR A 128 3.21 0.47 7.34
CA THR A 128 1.91 0.70 6.73
C THR A 128 1.89 0.14 5.32
N LEU A 129 0.78 -0.53 4.99
CA LEU A 129 0.42 -0.91 3.64
C LEU A 129 -0.58 0.11 3.11
N SER A 130 -0.30 0.68 1.95
CA SER A 130 -1.10 1.73 1.34
C SER A 130 -1.37 1.40 -0.13
N VAL A 131 -2.46 1.95 -0.66
CA VAL A 131 -2.85 1.78 -2.05
C VAL A 131 -3.05 3.14 -2.67
N TYR A 132 -2.51 3.33 -3.88
CA TYR A 132 -2.56 4.59 -4.59
C TYR A 132 -3.04 4.40 -6.03
N THR A 133 -3.57 5.48 -6.61
CA THR A 133 -3.98 5.48 -8.02
C THR A 133 -2.80 5.50 -8.97
N GLU A 134 -1.65 6.02 -8.54
CA GLU A 134 -0.43 6.15 -9.34
C GLU A 134 0.73 5.39 -8.70
N LYS A 135 1.66 4.97 -9.55
CA LYS A 135 2.92 4.33 -9.16
C LYS A 135 3.98 5.40 -8.92
N PHE A 136 4.72 5.32 -7.81
CA PHE A 136 5.81 6.25 -7.49
C PHE A 136 6.89 5.59 -6.61
N ASN A 137 7.95 6.33 -6.28
CA ASN A 137 9.10 5.82 -5.53
C ASN A 137 9.74 4.58 -6.18
N VAL A 138 9.95 4.71 -7.49
CA VAL A 138 10.49 3.70 -8.41
C VAL A 138 11.70 4.29 -9.15
N GLU A 139 12.58 3.43 -9.68
CA GLU A 139 13.80 3.76 -10.44
C GLU A 139 13.55 3.81 -11.96
#